data_AF-Q5L668-F1
#
_entry.id   AF-Q5L668-F1
#
_cell.length_a   1.000
_cell.length_b   1.000
_cell.length_c   1.000
_cell.angle_alpha   90.00
_cell.angle_beta   90.00
_cell.angle_gamma   90.00
#
_symmetry.space_group_name_H-M   'P 1'
#
loop_
_entity.id
_entity.type
_entity.pdbx_description
1 polymer ?
#
loop_
_entity_poly.entity_id
_entity_poly.type
_entity_poly.pdbx_seq_one_letter_code
_entity_poly.pdbx_strand_id
1 'polypeptide(L)'
;MSHEKISSGNNPLPPQQLFDLNPKQRFPVKGYLNRVLYNPNTRETTRKVLAIIGGLALAGGIACGITLGVLGAPGLVIATAIGITLGTILLGASLALLPSKMKKGIRGKIESALEANKPYDFLSPGLTNSLKAHFKESSSLPKNMHAPGATDVDVFTAKNNSEVKLVTFKTPSFLSPITVAGTGVSRVCFIPPEADLTRPETMQNSSLDLFKIEIGPRGWNTNLAEFAQTPKTPAGWSRSSWSNLTEPATDDSPQYLISAWNPFGHYPTTANQQRAQTRHPLYERNSLDNQKEMFVNFFKSLMASGIHSIGIYGNDLLFPKNDLNDSYIDIFAPLDGDFEGRVATALSSALAEIAQDSGNNLTVCLYSMGGNPLHKPKPVSYDRMYMDDADDD
;
A
#
# COMPACT_ATOMS: atom_id res chain seq x y z
N MET A 1 7.17 66.11 40.04
CA MET A 1 7.11 65.48 41.37
C MET A 1 5.65 65.19 41.69
N SER A 2 5.38 63.94 42.04
CA SER A 2 4.09 63.37 42.44
C SER A 2 3.53 64.00 43.72
N HIS A 3 2.20 64.03 43.87
CA HIS A 3 1.51 63.45 45.03
C HIS A 3 0.00 63.28 44.73
N GLU A 4 -0.47 62.05 44.90
CA GLU A 4 -1.89 61.68 45.03
C GLU A 4 -2.49 62.23 46.33
N LYS A 5 -3.80 62.55 46.31
CA LYS A 5 -4.78 61.92 47.22
C LYS A 5 -6.23 62.15 46.79
N ILE A 6 -7.04 61.14 47.10
CA ILE A 6 -8.39 60.79 46.66
C ILE A 6 -9.50 61.39 47.56
N SER A 7 -10.73 61.43 47.01
CA SER A 7 -12.06 61.25 47.67
C SER A 7 -12.74 62.47 48.31
N SER A 8 -14.06 62.62 48.37
CA SER A 8 -15.23 61.74 48.10
C SER A 8 -16.52 62.58 48.10
N GLY A 9 -17.63 62.05 47.56
CA GLY A 9 -19.00 62.45 47.98
C GLY A 9 -20.00 62.52 46.82
N ASN A 10 -20.55 61.39 46.35
CA ASN A 10 -21.83 60.79 46.77
C ASN A 10 -23.05 61.71 46.63
N ASN A 11 -23.94 61.39 45.69
CA ASN A 11 -25.28 60.97 46.10
C ASN A 11 -25.93 59.96 45.12
N PRO A 12 -26.61 58.93 45.66
CA PRO A 12 -27.25 57.84 44.92
C PRO A 12 -28.75 58.11 44.71
N LEU A 13 -29.43 57.33 43.87
CA LEU A 13 -30.81 56.87 44.15
C LEU A 13 -31.07 55.52 43.43
N PRO A 14 -31.97 54.67 43.98
CA PRO A 14 -31.96 53.22 43.86
C PRO A 14 -33.13 52.69 42.97
N PRO A 15 -33.36 51.36 42.89
CA PRO A 15 -34.19 50.71 41.88
C PRO A 15 -35.63 50.52 42.36
N GLN A 16 -36.61 50.56 41.45
CA GLN A 16 -37.77 49.65 41.41
C GLN A 16 -38.79 50.06 40.34
N GLN A 17 -39.57 49.05 39.93
CA GLN A 17 -40.78 49.03 39.10
C GLN A 17 -40.54 48.81 37.60
N LEU A 18 -40.54 47.53 37.20
CA LEU A 18 -41.74 46.80 36.76
C LEU A 18 -42.31 47.44 35.50
N PHE A 19 -41.81 46.99 34.35
CA PHE A 19 -42.65 46.94 33.17
C PHE A 19 -43.12 45.51 32.98
N ASP A 20 -44.45 45.39 33.06
CA ASP A 20 -45.28 44.24 32.74
C ASP A 20 -44.72 43.42 31.57
N LEU A 21 -44.49 42.14 31.85
CA LEU A 21 -44.37 41.12 30.82
C LEU A 21 -45.72 40.96 30.14
N ASN A 22 -45.96 41.76 29.10
CA ASN A 22 -47.00 41.49 28.14
C ASN A 22 -46.48 40.39 27.17
N PRO A 23 -47.03 39.17 27.16
CA PRO A 23 -46.43 38.05 26.45
C PRO A 23 -46.89 38.07 24.99
N LYS A 24 -46.34 38.98 24.17
CA LYS A 24 -46.66 39.01 22.72
C LYS A 24 -45.68 39.83 21.88
N GLN A 25 -44.37 39.65 22.08
CA GLN A 25 -43.40 40.01 21.04
C GLN A 25 -42.40 38.88 20.82
N ARG A 26 -42.66 38.10 19.76
CA ARG A 26 -41.69 37.17 19.18
C ARG A 26 -40.53 38.00 18.64
N PHE A 27 -39.45 38.12 19.41
CA PHE A 27 -38.17 38.58 18.88
C PHE A 27 -37.55 37.46 18.05
N PRO A 28 -37.28 37.65 16.74
CA PRO A 28 -36.70 36.61 15.93
C PRO A 28 -35.21 36.47 16.26
N VAL A 29 -34.84 35.30 16.78
CA VAL A 29 -33.45 34.84 17.04
C VAL A 29 -32.53 34.96 15.81
N LYS A 30 -33.10 35.18 14.61
CA LYS A 30 -32.36 35.46 13.36
C LYS A 30 -31.55 36.77 13.37
N GLY A 31 -31.87 37.74 14.23
CA GLY A 31 -31.19 39.05 14.25
C GLY A 31 -29.77 39.02 14.81
N TYR A 32 -29.52 38.21 15.84
CA TYR A 32 -28.20 38.17 16.51
C TYR A 32 -27.16 37.36 15.73
N LEU A 33 -27.57 36.27 15.06
CA LEU A 33 -26.67 35.48 14.20
C LEU A 33 -26.19 36.26 12.97
N ASN A 34 -27.03 37.13 12.40
CA ASN A 34 -26.63 37.93 11.24
C ASN A 34 -25.69 39.09 11.56
N ARG A 35 -25.66 39.58 12.81
CA ARG A 35 -24.76 40.68 13.20
C ARG A 35 -23.35 40.21 13.58
N VAL A 36 -23.21 38.97 14.04
CA VAL A 36 -21.89 38.34 14.28
C VAL A 36 -21.22 37.87 12.97
N LEU A 37 -21.98 37.72 11.88
CA LEU A 37 -21.49 37.27 10.57
C LEU A 37 -21.04 38.38 9.60
N TYR A 38 -21.13 39.67 10.00
CA TYR A 38 -20.82 40.82 9.14
C TYR A 38 -19.49 41.52 9.46
N ASN A 39 -18.55 40.81 10.11
CA ASN A 39 -17.16 41.28 10.22
C ASN A 39 -16.23 40.31 9.45
N PRO A 40 -15.57 40.77 8.36
CA PRO A 40 -14.78 39.90 7.49
C PRO A 40 -13.64 39.19 8.23
N ASN A 41 -13.06 39.83 9.26
CA ASN A 41 -12.02 39.22 10.09
C ASN A 41 -12.57 38.11 11.02
N THR A 42 -13.80 38.24 11.50
CA THR A 42 -14.45 37.15 12.27
C THR A 42 -14.86 35.99 11.37
N ARG A 43 -15.28 36.22 10.12
CA ARG A 43 -15.71 35.14 9.22
C ARG A 43 -14.58 34.18 8.87
N GLU A 44 -13.38 34.69 8.65
CA GLU A 44 -12.20 33.86 8.39
C GLU A 44 -11.75 33.11 9.65
N THR A 45 -11.78 33.78 10.80
CA THR A 45 -11.41 33.19 12.10
C THR A 45 -12.39 32.11 12.53
N THR A 46 -13.70 32.36 12.46
CA THR A 46 -14.75 31.38 12.75
C THR A 46 -14.71 30.20 11.78
N ARG A 47 -14.34 30.41 10.50
CA ARG A 47 -14.15 29.32 9.53
C ARG A 47 -12.89 28.48 9.79
N LYS A 48 -11.78 29.12 10.15
CA LYS A 48 -10.55 28.43 10.56
C LYS A 48 -10.81 27.60 11.83
N VAL A 49 -11.50 28.19 12.80
CA VAL A 49 -11.89 27.51 14.04
C VAL A 49 -12.85 26.35 13.75
N LEU A 50 -13.85 26.50 12.89
CA LEU A 50 -14.72 25.38 12.49
C LEU A 50 -13.97 24.27 11.75
N ALA A 51 -13.00 24.62 10.89
CA ALA A 51 -12.20 23.64 10.17
C ALA A 51 -11.22 22.90 11.10
N ILE A 52 -10.66 23.60 12.10
CA ILE A 52 -9.80 23.00 13.13
C ILE A 52 -10.63 22.11 14.06
N ILE A 53 -11.79 22.58 14.53
CA ILE A 53 -12.70 21.78 15.37
C ILE A 53 -13.25 20.58 14.58
N GLY A 54 -13.61 20.76 13.31
CA GLY A 54 -14.05 19.68 12.43
C GLY A 54 -12.94 18.66 12.14
N GLY A 55 -11.70 19.13 11.94
CA GLY A 55 -10.53 18.28 11.76
C GLY A 55 -10.17 17.51 13.03
N LEU A 56 -10.24 18.15 14.21
CA LEU A 56 -10.05 17.53 15.51
C LEU A 56 -11.16 16.52 15.83
N ALA A 57 -12.41 16.80 15.46
CA ALA A 57 -13.52 15.87 15.62
C ALA A 57 -13.39 14.66 14.69
N LEU A 58 -12.88 14.84 13.47
CA LEU A 58 -12.62 13.75 12.53
C LEU A 58 -11.44 12.88 13.00
N ALA A 59 -10.33 13.50 13.42
CA ALA A 59 -9.17 12.80 13.95
C ALA A 59 -9.49 12.08 15.27
N GLY A 60 -10.23 12.74 16.17
CA GLY A 60 -10.73 12.14 17.40
C GLY A 60 -11.73 11.01 17.15
N GLY A 61 -12.59 11.14 16.14
CA GLY A 61 -13.52 10.08 15.73
C GLY A 61 -12.83 8.87 15.12
N ILE A 62 -11.78 9.07 14.33
CA ILE A 62 -10.95 8.00 13.75
C ILE A 62 -10.11 7.33 14.86
N ALA A 63 -9.47 8.12 15.74
CA ALA A 63 -8.69 7.59 16.85
C ALA A 63 -9.55 6.81 17.85
N CYS A 64 -10.72 7.32 18.23
CA CYS A 64 -11.71 6.59 19.03
C CYS A 64 -12.23 5.35 18.28
N GLY A 65 -12.48 5.42 16.97
CA GLY A 65 -12.92 4.27 16.18
C GLY A 65 -11.91 3.13 16.14
N ILE A 66 -10.62 3.45 16.00
CA ILE A 66 -9.52 2.47 15.99
C ILE A 66 -9.29 1.89 17.39
N THR A 67 -9.28 2.72 18.44
CA THR A 67 -9.09 2.24 19.82
C THR A 67 -10.29 1.45 20.36
N LEU A 68 -11.52 1.76 19.95
CA LEU A 68 -12.73 1.06 20.38
C LEU A 68 -13.06 -0.20 19.55
N GLY A 69 -12.55 -0.29 18.32
CA GLY A 69 -12.59 -1.51 17.51
C GLY A 69 -11.81 -2.67 18.14
N VAL A 70 -10.83 -2.36 18.99
CA VAL A 70 -10.07 -3.33 19.79
C VAL A 70 -10.86 -3.83 21.02
N LEU A 71 -11.90 -3.11 21.45
CA LEU A 71 -12.63 -3.36 22.71
C LEU A 71 -14.05 -3.95 22.53
N GLY A 72 -14.52 -4.18 21.31
CA GLY A 72 -15.70 -5.02 21.04
C GLY A 72 -17.05 -4.52 21.59
N ALA A 73 -17.23 -3.21 21.79
CA ALA A 73 -18.48 -2.63 22.33
C ALA A 73 -19.45 -2.16 21.22
N PRO A 74 -20.61 -2.83 20.99
CA PRO A 74 -21.50 -2.53 19.87
C PRO A 74 -22.27 -1.20 19.98
N GLY A 75 -22.50 -0.71 21.20
CA GLY A 75 -23.33 0.49 21.46
C GLY A 75 -22.70 1.83 21.04
N LEU A 76 -21.38 1.88 20.83
CA LEU A 76 -20.66 3.12 20.50
C LEU A 76 -20.38 3.31 19.00
N VAL A 77 -20.67 2.32 18.16
CA VAL A 77 -20.53 2.39 16.69
C VAL A 77 -21.46 3.48 16.10
N ILE A 78 -22.57 3.75 16.77
CA ILE A 78 -23.52 4.81 16.38
C ILE A 78 -22.92 6.19 16.67
N ALA A 79 -22.16 6.37 17.76
CA ALA A 79 -21.52 7.64 18.11
C ALA A 79 -20.33 7.97 17.20
N THR A 80 -19.54 6.97 16.80
CA THR A 80 -18.46 7.14 15.81
C THR A 80 -19.02 7.38 14.41
N ALA A 81 -20.10 6.69 14.02
CA ALA A 81 -20.80 6.98 12.77
C ALA A 81 -21.36 8.41 12.73
N ILE A 82 -21.98 8.89 13.82
CA ILE A 82 -22.47 10.28 13.93
C ILE A 82 -21.30 11.27 13.88
N GLY A 83 -20.20 11.01 14.60
CA GLY A 83 -19.01 11.86 14.59
C GLY A 83 -18.33 11.97 13.22
N ILE A 84 -18.21 10.84 12.50
CA ILE A 84 -17.67 10.79 11.14
C ILE A 84 -18.63 11.46 10.15
N THR A 85 -19.94 11.26 10.29
CA THR A 85 -20.95 11.85 9.38
C THR A 85 -21.10 13.36 9.60
N LEU A 86 -21.14 13.84 10.85
CA LEU A 86 -21.10 15.28 11.14
C LEU A 86 -19.77 15.91 10.72
N GLY A 87 -18.65 15.23 10.99
CA GLY A 87 -17.30 15.67 10.62
C GLY A 87 -17.13 15.78 9.10
N THR A 88 -17.63 14.82 8.33
CA THR A 88 -17.60 14.83 6.86
C THR A 88 -18.57 15.84 6.25
N ILE A 89 -19.76 16.03 6.82
CA ILE A 89 -20.70 17.09 6.38
C ILE A 89 -20.13 18.48 6.68
N LEU A 90 -19.54 18.70 7.86
CA LEU A 90 -18.88 19.95 8.21
C LEU A 90 -17.64 20.20 7.34
N LEU A 91 -16.83 19.17 7.04
CA LEU A 91 -15.71 19.29 6.10
C LEU A 91 -16.21 19.59 4.68
N GLY A 92 -17.24 18.89 4.22
CA GLY A 92 -17.82 19.04 2.88
C GLY A 92 -18.43 20.43 2.64
N ALA A 93 -19.22 20.93 3.61
CA ALA A 93 -19.78 22.27 3.57
C ALA A 93 -18.71 23.36 3.67
N SER A 94 -17.64 23.12 4.44
CA SER A 94 -16.50 24.04 4.56
C SER A 94 -15.61 24.03 3.32
N LEU A 95 -15.39 22.86 2.72
CA LEU A 95 -14.61 22.69 1.49
C LEU A 95 -15.33 23.33 0.30
N ALA A 96 -16.65 23.20 0.16
CA ALA A 96 -17.39 23.81 -0.95
C ALA A 96 -17.17 25.33 -1.08
N LEU A 97 -17.00 26.03 0.05
CA LEU A 97 -16.86 27.48 0.16
C LEU A 97 -15.43 28.03 0.07
N LEU A 98 -14.42 27.16 -0.11
CA LEU A 98 -13.02 27.57 -0.15
C LEU A 98 -12.50 27.88 -1.57
N PRO A 99 -11.65 28.92 -1.74
CA PRO A 99 -10.90 29.13 -2.97
C PRO A 99 -10.07 27.89 -3.33
N SER A 100 -9.92 27.60 -4.63
CA SER A 100 -9.22 26.41 -5.14
C SER A 100 -7.80 26.23 -4.58
N LYS A 101 -7.08 27.32 -4.33
CA LYS A 101 -5.73 27.31 -3.70
C LYS A 101 -5.75 26.77 -2.26
N MET A 102 -6.77 27.14 -1.47
CA MET A 102 -6.95 26.61 -0.10
C MET A 102 -7.44 25.17 -0.09
N LYS A 103 -8.31 24.79 -1.04
CA LYS A 103 -8.73 23.39 -1.23
C LYS A 103 -7.51 22.48 -1.47
N LYS A 104 -6.57 22.92 -2.31
CA LYS A 104 -5.32 22.18 -2.56
C LYS A 104 -4.45 22.07 -1.31
N GLY A 105 -4.33 23.15 -0.52
CA GLY A 105 -3.57 23.14 0.74
C GLY A 105 -4.17 22.24 1.82
N ILE A 106 -5.50 22.23 1.98
CA ILE A 106 -6.18 21.36 2.95
C ILE A 106 -6.11 19.90 2.51
N ARG A 107 -6.33 19.62 1.22
CA ARG A 107 -6.20 18.28 0.66
C ARG A 107 -4.79 17.72 0.89
N GLY A 108 -3.75 18.52 0.64
CA GLY A 108 -2.37 18.11 0.92
C GLY A 108 -2.10 17.84 2.41
N LYS A 109 -2.71 18.60 3.33
CA LYS A 109 -2.60 18.34 4.77
C LYS A 109 -3.32 17.06 5.20
N ILE A 110 -4.50 16.79 4.62
CA ILE A 110 -5.26 15.55 4.90
C ILE A 110 -4.50 14.34 4.35
N GLU A 111 -4.00 14.42 3.11
CA GLU A 111 -3.17 13.37 2.49
C GLU A 111 -1.91 13.13 3.34
N SER A 112 -1.22 14.19 3.78
CA SER A 112 -0.05 14.06 4.66
C SER A 112 -0.38 13.45 6.03
N ALA A 113 -1.54 13.76 6.62
CA ALA A 113 -1.95 13.19 7.89
C ALA A 113 -2.37 11.72 7.75
N LEU A 114 -3.04 11.34 6.66
CA LEU A 114 -3.37 9.95 6.34
C LEU A 114 -2.10 9.11 6.16
N GLU A 115 -1.14 9.62 5.39
CA GLU A 115 0.17 8.96 5.18
C GLU A 115 0.97 8.83 6.48
N ALA A 116 0.95 9.86 7.33
CA ALA A 116 1.62 9.82 8.64
C ALA A 116 1.01 8.73 9.56
N ASN A 117 -0.31 8.52 9.48
CA ASN A 117 -1.05 7.56 10.30
C ASN A 117 -1.01 6.12 9.78
N LYS A 118 -0.47 5.84 8.57
CA LYS A 118 -0.26 4.46 8.12
C LYS A 118 0.67 3.73 9.10
N PRO A 119 0.40 2.47 9.48
CA PRO A 119 1.26 1.72 10.40
C PRO A 119 2.57 1.25 9.75
N TYR A 120 2.69 1.40 8.43
CA TYR A 120 3.81 0.95 7.63
C TYR A 120 4.36 2.08 6.75
N ASP A 121 5.61 1.90 6.32
CA ASP A 121 6.18 2.58 5.16
C ASP A 121 6.29 1.59 4.00
N PHE A 122 6.38 2.09 2.77
CA PHE A 122 6.80 1.24 1.65
C PHE A 122 8.29 0.89 1.77
N LEU A 123 8.72 -0.22 1.15
CA LEU A 123 10.09 -0.75 1.22
C LEU A 123 11.16 0.33 1.02
N SER A 124 11.00 1.21 0.02
CA SER A 124 11.93 2.30 -0.25
C SER A 124 11.25 3.63 -0.64
N PRO A 125 11.96 4.77 -0.49
CA PRO A 125 11.51 6.05 -1.02
C PRO A 125 11.33 6.01 -2.56
N GLY A 126 12.19 5.26 -3.27
CA GLY A 126 12.10 5.08 -4.72
C GLY A 126 10.77 4.45 -5.13
N LEU A 127 10.36 3.37 -4.44
CA LEU A 127 9.08 2.71 -4.65
C LEU A 127 7.92 3.67 -4.38
N THR A 128 7.95 4.36 -3.23
CA THR A 128 6.93 5.34 -2.85
C THR A 128 6.73 6.40 -3.93
N ASN A 129 7.84 6.94 -4.44
CA ASN A 129 7.79 7.97 -5.48
C ASN A 129 7.26 7.43 -6.81
N SER A 130 7.70 6.24 -7.23
CA SER A 130 7.20 5.57 -8.44
C SER A 130 5.69 5.31 -8.37
N LEU A 131 5.20 4.75 -7.25
CA LEU A 131 3.78 4.49 -7.02
C LEU A 131 2.96 5.80 -7.06
N LYS A 132 3.38 6.83 -6.31
CA LYS A 132 2.70 8.12 -6.27
C LYS A 132 2.69 8.83 -7.61
N ALA A 133 3.77 8.72 -8.40
CA ALA A 133 3.86 9.36 -9.71
C ALA A 133 2.90 8.71 -10.71
N HIS A 134 2.85 7.39 -10.77
CA HIS A 134 2.24 6.66 -11.89
C HIS A 134 0.90 6.01 -11.59
N PHE A 135 0.53 5.84 -10.33
CA PHE A 135 -0.66 5.06 -9.94
C PHE A 135 -1.64 5.82 -9.05
N LYS A 136 -2.90 5.39 -9.09
CA LYS A 136 -3.95 5.74 -8.13
C LYS A 136 -4.06 4.58 -7.14
N GLU A 137 -3.87 4.89 -5.86
CA GLU A 137 -3.94 3.93 -4.77
C GLU A 137 -5.39 3.77 -4.28
N SER A 138 -5.76 2.54 -3.91
CA SER A 138 -6.96 2.22 -3.14
C SER A 138 -6.69 1.04 -2.22
N SER A 139 -7.40 0.96 -1.10
CA SER A 139 -7.22 -0.07 -0.08
C SER A 139 -8.21 -1.25 -0.18
N SER A 140 -8.89 -1.38 -1.32
CA SER A 140 -9.90 -2.41 -1.55
C SER A 140 -9.62 -3.14 -2.85
N LEU A 141 -9.75 -4.46 -2.85
CA LEU A 141 -9.64 -5.27 -4.07
C LEU A 141 -10.61 -4.74 -5.15
N PRO A 142 -10.23 -4.81 -6.45
CA PRO A 142 -11.15 -4.52 -7.53
C PRO A 142 -12.42 -5.38 -7.44
N LYS A 143 -13.58 -4.83 -7.85
CA LYS A 143 -14.87 -5.55 -7.75
C LYS A 143 -14.90 -6.89 -8.48
N ASN A 144 -14.10 -7.03 -9.53
CA ASN A 144 -13.99 -8.25 -10.32
C ASN A 144 -12.89 -9.19 -9.79
N MET A 145 -12.23 -8.88 -8.68
CA MET A 145 -11.17 -9.68 -8.11
C MET A 145 -11.62 -10.30 -6.79
N HIS A 146 -11.29 -11.57 -6.58
CA HIS A 146 -11.56 -12.27 -5.32
C HIS A 146 -10.31 -12.97 -4.81
N ALA A 147 -9.90 -12.62 -3.58
CA ALA A 147 -8.85 -13.28 -2.82
C ALA A 147 -9.36 -13.49 -1.39
N PRO A 148 -9.95 -14.67 -1.07
CA PRO A 148 -10.54 -14.92 0.24
C PRO A 148 -9.54 -14.75 1.38
N GLY A 149 -9.95 -14.04 2.44
CA GLY A 149 -9.11 -13.82 3.61
C GLY A 149 -7.92 -12.87 3.40
N ALA A 150 -7.81 -12.21 2.24
CA ALA A 150 -6.77 -11.21 2.02
C ALA A 150 -6.91 -10.01 2.96
N THR A 151 -5.80 -9.60 3.55
CA THR A 151 -5.71 -8.43 4.45
C THR A 151 -4.55 -7.54 4.04
N ASP A 152 -4.47 -6.33 4.59
CA ASP A 152 -3.39 -5.38 4.31
C ASP A 152 -3.24 -5.15 2.79
N VAL A 153 -4.35 -4.79 2.15
CA VAL A 153 -4.49 -4.72 0.69
C VAL A 153 -4.18 -3.31 0.20
N ASP A 154 -3.30 -3.20 -0.80
CA ASP A 154 -3.16 -2.00 -1.62
C ASP A 154 -3.30 -2.33 -3.10
N VAL A 155 -4.02 -1.47 -3.80
CA VAL A 155 -4.28 -1.58 -5.23
C VAL A 155 -3.81 -0.31 -5.90
N PHE A 156 -2.81 -0.44 -6.76
CA PHE A 156 -2.23 0.63 -7.54
C PHE A 156 -2.69 0.48 -8.99
N THR A 157 -3.67 1.29 -9.38
CA THR A 157 -4.17 1.33 -10.77
C THR A 157 -3.42 2.40 -11.55
N ALA A 158 -2.84 2.08 -12.70
CA ALA A 158 -2.04 3.04 -13.44
C ALA A 158 -2.90 4.24 -13.89
N LYS A 159 -2.35 5.45 -13.80
CA LYS A 159 -3.07 6.70 -14.12
C LYS A 159 -3.38 6.83 -15.61
N ASN A 160 -2.52 6.29 -16.47
CA ASN A 160 -2.60 6.40 -17.92
C ASN A 160 -3.40 5.25 -18.57
N ASN A 161 -3.52 4.11 -17.88
CA ASN A 161 -4.28 2.96 -18.34
C ASN A 161 -4.88 2.22 -17.15
N SER A 162 -6.22 2.24 -17.01
CA SER A 162 -6.91 1.62 -15.88
C SER A 162 -6.89 0.09 -15.87
N GLU A 163 -6.51 -0.54 -16.97
CA GLU A 163 -6.41 -1.99 -17.10
C GLU A 163 -5.05 -2.54 -16.62
N VAL A 164 -4.09 -1.66 -16.34
CA VAL A 164 -2.80 -2.04 -15.77
C VAL A 164 -2.79 -1.78 -14.26
N LYS A 165 -2.63 -2.83 -13.47
CA LYS A 165 -2.76 -2.80 -12.01
C LYS A 165 -1.66 -3.60 -11.31
N LEU A 166 -1.19 -3.05 -10.19
CA LEU A 166 -0.44 -3.79 -9.17
C LEU A 166 -1.34 -3.94 -7.95
N VAL A 167 -1.64 -5.17 -7.55
CA VAL A 167 -2.42 -5.50 -6.36
C VAL A 167 -1.48 -6.20 -5.38
N THR A 168 -1.33 -5.65 -4.18
CA THR A 168 -0.47 -6.25 -3.15
C THR A 168 -1.26 -6.51 -1.89
N PHE A 169 -1.02 -7.66 -1.24
CA PHE A 169 -1.77 -8.05 -0.05
C PHE A 169 -1.10 -9.18 0.74
N LYS A 170 -1.51 -9.30 2.00
CA LYS A 170 -1.28 -10.49 2.83
C LYS A 170 -2.36 -11.54 2.57
N THR A 171 -1.95 -12.79 2.38
CA THR A 171 -2.84 -13.95 2.23
C THR A 171 -2.73 -14.88 3.45
N PRO A 172 -3.81 -15.59 3.86
CA PRO A 172 -3.74 -16.54 4.98
C PRO A 172 -2.90 -17.78 4.67
N SER A 173 -2.80 -18.17 3.40
CA SER A 173 -2.03 -19.32 2.93
C SER A 173 -1.50 -19.10 1.51
N PHE A 174 -0.36 -19.72 1.18
CA PHE A 174 0.20 -19.75 -0.17
C PHE A 174 -0.81 -20.29 -1.20
N LEU A 175 -1.57 -21.31 -0.81
CA LEU A 175 -2.56 -22.01 -1.65
C LEU A 175 -3.89 -21.23 -1.80
N SER A 176 -4.01 -20.04 -1.20
CA SER A 176 -5.28 -19.31 -1.21
C SER A 176 -5.64 -18.89 -2.64
N PRO A 177 -6.87 -19.14 -3.12
CA PRO A 177 -7.25 -18.83 -4.49
C PRO A 177 -7.22 -17.32 -4.71
N ILE A 178 -6.79 -16.93 -5.90
CA ILE A 178 -6.84 -15.55 -6.38
C ILE A 178 -7.51 -15.61 -7.75
N THR A 179 -8.65 -14.95 -7.92
CA THR A 179 -9.37 -14.91 -9.19
C THR A 179 -9.58 -13.47 -9.66
N VAL A 180 -9.56 -13.27 -10.97
CA VAL A 180 -9.87 -12.01 -11.65
C VAL A 180 -10.88 -12.30 -12.75
N ALA A 181 -12.01 -11.60 -12.73
CA ALA A 181 -13.15 -11.79 -13.63
C ALA A 181 -13.65 -13.25 -13.69
N GLY A 182 -13.56 -13.98 -12.58
CA GLY A 182 -13.98 -15.38 -12.49
C GLY A 182 -12.93 -16.40 -12.95
N THR A 183 -11.76 -15.95 -13.41
CA THR A 183 -10.66 -16.85 -13.82
C THR A 183 -9.55 -16.84 -12.76
N GLY A 184 -9.01 -18.00 -12.42
CA GLY A 184 -7.85 -18.11 -11.55
C GLY A 184 -6.60 -17.41 -12.11
N VAL A 185 -5.97 -16.60 -11.27
CA VAL A 185 -4.74 -15.88 -11.58
C VAL A 185 -3.60 -16.88 -11.79
N SER A 186 -2.85 -16.75 -12.89
CA SER A 186 -1.70 -17.62 -13.16
C SER A 186 -0.60 -17.41 -12.12
N ARG A 187 0.05 -18.47 -11.65
CA ARG A 187 1.13 -18.34 -10.66
C ARG A 187 2.48 -18.24 -11.35
N VAL A 188 3.34 -17.33 -10.90
CA VAL A 188 4.72 -17.25 -11.36
C VAL A 188 5.64 -17.86 -10.31
N CYS A 189 6.49 -18.78 -10.76
CA CYS A 189 7.50 -19.47 -9.97
C CYS A 189 8.89 -19.18 -10.57
N PHE A 190 9.75 -18.52 -9.80
CA PHE A 190 11.10 -18.19 -10.23
C PHE A 190 12.11 -19.29 -9.88
N ILE A 191 12.67 -19.92 -10.91
CA ILE A 191 13.62 -21.03 -10.75
C ILE A 191 15.06 -20.48 -10.84
N PRO A 192 15.90 -20.70 -9.82
CA PRO A 192 17.32 -20.32 -9.86
C PRO A 192 18.03 -20.83 -11.12
N PRO A 193 18.78 -20.01 -11.87
CA PRO A 193 19.51 -20.48 -13.06
C PRO A 193 20.57 -21.55 -12.73
N GLU A 194 21.07 -21.58 -11.51
CA GLU A 194 22.01 -22.57 -10.96
C GLU A 194 21.35 -23.93 -10.72
N ALA A 195 20.02 -23.99 -10.69
CA ALA A 195 19.29 -25.22 -10.47
C ALA A 195 19.58 -26.25 -11.56
N ASP A 196 19.87 -27.47 -11.12
CA ASP A 196 19.97 -28.64 -11.98
C ASP A 196 18.58 -29.23 -12.19
N LEU A 197 17.94 -28.86 -13.31
CA LEU A 197 16.62 -29.36 -13.65
C LEU A 197 16.57 -30.88 -13.90
N THR A 198 17.73 -31.52 -14.14
CA THR A 198 17.79 -32.98 -14.31
C THR A 198 17.79 -33.72 -12.97
N ARG A 199 18.07 -33.01 -11.87
CA ARG A 199 18.11 -33.51 -10.50
C ARG A 199 17.32 -32.60 -9.57
N PRO A 200 15.99 -32.48 -9.76
CA PRO A 200 15.17 -31.54 -9.02
C PRO A 200 15.09 -31.81 -7.52
N GLU A 201 15.46 -33.01 -7.08
CA GLU A 201 15.62 -33.34 -5.67
C GLU A 201 16.74 -32.55 -4.97
N THR A 202 17.69 -32.00 -5.72
CA THR A 202 18.79 -31.21 -5.16
C THR A 202 18.47 -29.73 -5.04
N MET A 203 17.32 -29.26 -5.55
CA MET A 203 16.88 -27.88 -5.39
C MET A 203 16.28 -27.71 -3.99
N GLN A 204 16.95 -26.97 -3.12
CA GLN A 204 16.38 -26.57 -1.84
C GLN A 204 16.03 -25.09 -1.91
N ASN A 205 14.76 -24.76 -2.03
CA ASN A 205 14.30 -23.38 -2.03
C ASN A 205 12.86 -23.34 -1.51
N SER A 206 12.66 -22.64 -0.40
CA SER A 206 11.37 -22.61 0.31
C SER A 206 10.20 -22.16 -0.56
N SER A 207 10.40 -21.30 -1.55
CA SER A 207 9.34 -20.89 -2.48
C SER A 207 9.02 -21.98 -3.49
N LEU A 208 10.04 -22.67 -4.03
CA LEU A 208 9.84 -23.81 -4.93
C LEU A 208 9.17 -24.99 -4.21
N ASP A 209 9.52 -25.21 -2.94
CA ASP A 209 8.90 -26.25 -2.11
C ASP A 209 7.39 -26.01 -1.95
N LEU A 210 6.97 -24.75 -1.78
CA LEU A 210 5.55 -24.39 -1.71
C LEU A 210 4.83 -24.69 -3.03
N PHE A 211 5.43 -24.37 -4.18
CA PHE A 211 4.87 -24.74 -5.49
C PHE A 211 4.80 -26.26 -5.68
N LYS A 212 5.86 -26.99 -5.31
CA LYS A 212 5.89 -28.46 -5.37
C LYS A 212 4.85 -29.09 -4.46
N ILE A 213 4.60 -28.53 -3.28
CA ILE A 213 3.52 -28.96 -2.38
C ILE A 213 2.17 -28.71 -3.04
N GLU A 214 1.97 -27.54 -3.67
CA GLU A 214 0.72 -27.15 -4.32
C GLU A 214 0.37 -28.07 -5.50
N ILE A 215 1.32 -28.33 -6.40
CA ILE A 215 1.04 -29.11 -7.63
C ILE A 215 1.39 -30.61 -7.54
N GLY A 216 1.99 -31.03 -6.43
CA GLY A 216 2.44 -32.40 -6.18
C GLY A 216 3.67 -32.82 -7.00
N PRO A 217 4.37 -33.90 -6.61
CA PRO A 217 5.63 -34.32 -7.23
C PRO A 217 5.52 -34.64 -8.72
N ARG A 218 4.41 -35.26 -9.15
CA ARG A 218 4.19 -35.60 -10.56
C ARG A 218 4.05 -34.34 -11.42
N GLY A 219 3.15 -33.43 -11.03
CA GLY A 219 2.96 -32.15 -11.71
C GLY A 219 4.25 -31.33 -11.73
N TRP A 220 4.96 -31.28 -10.60
CA TRP A 220 6.26 -30.61 -10.49
C TRP A 220 7.27 -31.12 -11.51
N ASN A 221 7.46 -32.44 -11.60
CA ASN A 221 8.41 -33.03 -12.55
C ASN A 221 8.00 -32.81 -14.01
N THR A 222 6.71 -32.88 -14.34
CA THR A 222 6.20 -32.57 -15.68
C THR A 222 6.48 -31.11 -16.05
N ASN A 223 6.15 -30.18 -15.15
CA ASN A 223 6.41 -28.76 -15.35
C ASN A 223 7.91 -28.46 -15.55
N LEU A 224 8.78 -29.08 -14.74
CA LEU A 224 10.23 -28.91 -14.90
C LEU A 224 10.78 -29.48 -16.20
N ALA A 225 10.25 -30.61 -16.68
CA ALA A 225 10.66 -31.21 -17.95
C ALA A 225 10.29 -30.31 -19.14
N GLU A 226 9.12 -29.66 -19.11
CA GLU A 226 8.73 -28.66 -20.10
C GLU A 226 9.61 -27.41 -19.99
N PHE A 227 9.79 -26.89 -18.77
CA PHE A 227 10.60 -25.71 -18.53
C PHE A 227 12.08 -25.90 -18.90
N ALA A 228 12.64 -27.11 -18.81
CA ALA A 228 14.00 -27.41 -19.21
C ALA A 228 14.31 -27.16 -20.69
N GLN A 229 13.29 -27.04 -21.53
CA GLN A 229 13.42 -26.66 -22.95
C GLN A 229 13.57 -25.14 -23.13
N THR A 230 13.28 -24.36 -22.09
CA THR A 230 13.37 -22.90 -22.09
C THR A 230 14.83 -22.48 -21.96
N PRO A 231 15.36 -21.64 -22.87
CA PRO A 231 16.71 -21.11 -22.75
C PRO A 231 16.97 -20.49 -21.37
N LYS A 232 18.10 -20.82 -20.75
CA LYS A 232 18.57 -20.21 -19.48
C LYS A 232 18.98 -18.76 -19.71
N THR A 233 18.00 -17.88 -19.78
CA THR A 233 18.18 -16.42 -19.89
C THR A 233 17.33 -15.70 -18.84
N PRO A 234 17.73 -14.51 -18.35
CA PRO A 234 16.97 -13.75 -17.36
C PRO A 234 15.49 -13.60 -17.74
N ALA A 235 14.60 -14.02 -16.83
CA ALA A 235 13.15 -14.02 -17.02
C ALA A 235 12.65 -14.80 -18.25
N GLY A 236 13.48 -15.67 -18.85
CA GLY A 236 13.05 -16.64 -19.84
C GLY A 236 12.06 -17.61 -19.19
N TRP A 237 10.91 -17.84 -19.83
CA TRP A 237 9.80 -18.52 -19.17
C TRP A 237 9.08 -19.50 -20.10
N SER A 238 8.41 -20.48 -19.48
CA SER A 238 7.39 -21.32 -20.09
C SER A 238 6.16 -21.38 -19.19
N ARG A 239 5.07 -21.93 -19.71
CA ARG A 239 3.85 -22.16 -18.93
C ARG A 239 3.36 -23.59 -19.10
N SER A 240 2.83 -24.11 -18.01
CA SER A 240 2.10 -25.36 -17.97
C SER A 240 0.65 -25.06 -17.55
N SER A 241 -0.32 -25.68 -18.22
CA SER A 241 -1.72 -25.55 -17.81
C SER A 241 -1.94 -26.22 -16.47
N TRP A 242 -2.60 -25.53 -15.53
CA TRP A 242 -2.78 -26.03 -14.17
C TRP A 242 -3.57 -27.34 -14.11
N SER A 243 -4.57 -27.49 -14.98
CA SER A 243 -5.37 -28.70 -15.11
C SER A 243 -4.57 -29.91 -15.58
N ASN A 244 -3.40 -29.70 -16.21
CA ASN A 244 -2.50 -30.79 -16.60
C ASN A 244 -1.56 -31.19 -15.45
N LEU A 245 -1.39 -30.32 -14.46
CA LEU A 245 -0.47 -30.52 -13.33
C LEU A 245 -1.17 -31.13 -12.12
N THR A 246 -2.45 -30.82 -11.93
CA THR A 246 -3.21 -31.15 -10.72
C THR A 246 -4.58 -31.72 -11.05
N GLU A 247 -5.01 -32.73 -10.28
CA GLU A 247 -6.37 -33.26 -10.31
C GLU A 247 -6.94 -33.30 -8.87
N PRO A 248 -8.14 -32.76 -8.60
CA PRO A 248 -9.03 -32.04 -9.52
C PRO A 248 -8.70 -30.54 -9.62
N ALA A 249 -8.76 -29.97 -10.84
CA ALA A 249 -8.76 -28.54 -11.06
C ALA A 249 -10.19 -27.98 -10.94
N THR A 250 -10.32 -26.83 -10.28
CA THR A 250 -11.57 -26.11 -10.03
C THR A 250 -11.56 -24.76 -10.73
N ASP A 251 -12.71 -24.09 -10.84
CA ASP A 251 -12.82 -22.78 -11.50
C ASP A 251 -11.98 -21.67 -10.80
N ASP A 252 -11.67 -21.85 -9.51
CA ASP A 252 -10.83 -20.95 -8.72
C ASP A 252 -9.34 -21.37 -8.70
N SER A 253 -8.99 -22.48 -9.34
CA SER A 253 -7.59 -22.90 -9.53
C SER A 253 -6.85 -21.94 -10.47
N PRO A 254 -5.55 -21.70 -10.27
CA PRO A 254 -4.74 -20.92 -11.20
C PRO A 254 -4.91 -21.38 -12.66
N GLN A 255 -4.87 -20.47 -13.63
CA GLN A 255 -4.97 -20.86 -15.03
C GLN A 255 -3.70 -21.60 -15.53
N TYR A 256 -2.54 -21.06 -15.17
CA TYR A 256 -1.23 -21.61 -15.53
C TYR A 256 -0.30 -21.56 -14.33
N LEU A 257 0.65 -22.50 -14.30
CA LEU A 257 1.93 -22.30 -13.64
C LEU A 257 2.91 -21.75 -14.67
N ILE A 258 3.45 -20.56 -14.42
CA ILE A 258 4.46 -19.89 -15.22
C ILE A 258 5.79 -20.11 -14.52
N SER A 259 6.64 -20.95 -15.09
CA SER A 259 8.01 -21.11 -14.63
C SER A 259 8.89 -20.12 -15.37
N ALA A 260 9.61 -19.29 -14.63
CA ALA A 260 10.52 -18.30 -15.18
C ALA A 260 11.90 -18.48 -14.56
N TRP A 261 12.96 -18.34 -15.35
CA TRP A 261 14.31 -18.30 -14.82
C TRP A 261 14.45 -17.08 -13.92
N ASN A 262 14.93 -17.31 -12.70
CA ASN A 262 15.04 -16.28 -11.69
C ASN A 262 15.95 -15.18 -12.25
N PRO A 263 15.44 -13.95 -12.40
CA PRO A 263 16.21 -12.87 -13.01
C PRO A 263 17.46 -12.47 -12.22
N PHE A 264 17.54 -12.92 -10.97
CA PHE A 264 18.49 -12.50 -9.96
C PHE A 264 19.56 -13.54 -9.66
N GLY A 265 19.68 -14.60 -10.45
CA GLY A 265 20.77 -15.58 -10.30
C GLY A 265 21.92 -15.39 -11.29
N HIS A 266 22.95 -16.22 -11.14
CA HIS A 266 24.11 -16.24 -12.02
C HIS A 266 23.82 -17.07 -13.28
N TYR A 267 23.80 -16.41 -14.43
CA TYR A 267 23.68 -17.06 -15.72
C TYR A 267 25.08 -17.36 -16.29
N PRO A 268 25.42 -18.64 -16.53
CA PRO A 268 26.72 -18.99 -17.07
C PRO A 268 26.86 -18.42 -18.49
N THR A 269 27.88 -17.60 -18.74
CA THR A 269 28.17 -17.09 -20.09
C THR A 269 29.08 -18.03 -20.88
N THR A 270 29.73 -18.98 -20.19
CA THR A 270 30.51 -20.07 -20.81
C THR A 270 30.32 -21.38 -20.03
N ALA A 271 30.53 -22.53 -20.69
CA ALA A 271 30.32 -23.85 -20.09
C ALA A 271 31.20 -24.15 -18.86
N ASN A 272 32.31 -23.41 -18.66
CA ASN A 272 33.31 -23.65 -17.62
C ASN A 272 33.47 -22.47 -16.64
N GLN A 273 32.56 -21.50 -16.65
CA GLN A 273 32.68 -20.32 -15.78
C GLN A 273 32.51 -20.73 -14.31
N GLN A 274 33.54 -20.50 -13.49
CA GLN A 274 33.48 -20.79 -12.06
C GLN A 274 32.62 -19.74 -11.33
N ARG A 275 31.71 -20.22 -10.48
CA ARG A 275 30.70 -19.45 -9.71
C ARG A 275 31.26 -18.30 -8.85
N ALA A 276 32.55 -18.34 -8.48
CA ALA A 276 33.09 -17.54 -7.38
C ALA A 276 33.63 -16.14 -7.75
N GLN A 277 33.69 -15.74 -9.03
CA GLN A 277 34.52 -14.59 -9.43
C GLN A 277 33.84 -13.50 -10.27
N THR A 278 32.52 -13.52 -10.46
CA THR A 278 31.83 -12.46 -11.20
C THR A 278 30.91 -11.63 -10.32
N ARG A 279 31.05 -10.31 -10.42
CA ARG A 279 30.15 -9.36 -9.78
C ARG A 279 28.74 -9.61 -10.31
N HIS A 280 27.77 -9.78 -9.41
CA HIS A 280 26.42 -10.15 -9.81
C HIS A 280 25.80 -9.04 -10.69
N PRO A 281 25.08 -9.37 -11.79
CA PRO A 281 24.45 -8.38 -12.68
C PRO A 281 23.53 -7.39 -11.95
N LEU A 282 22.97 -7.81 -10.80
CA LEU A 282 22.13 -6.98 -9.94
C LEU A 282 22.86 -5.86 -9.17
N TYR A 283 24.18 -5.85 -9.17
CA TYR A 283 24.97 -4.82 -8.47
C TYR A 283 25.82 -3.99 -9.44
N GLU A 284 25.47 -4.03 -10.72
CA GLU A 284 26.04 -3.16 -11.74
C GLU A 284 25.45 -1.74 -11.65
N ARG A 285 26.18 -0.74 -12.18
CA ARG A 285 25.79 0.69 -12.11
C ARG A 285 24.39 1.00 -12.65
N ASN A 286 23.83 0.17 -13.52
CA ASN A 286 22.51 0.35 -14.15
C ASN A 286 21.49 -0.72 -13.70
N SER A 287 21.68 -1.32 -12.53
CA SER A 287 20.85 -2.45 -12.06
C SER A 287 19.34 -2.17 -12.06
N LEU A 288 18.91 -0.98 -11.63
CA LEU A 288 17.48 -0.61 -11.62
C LEU A 288 16.88 -0.62 -13.03
N ASP A 289 17.57 -0.01 -14.01
CA ASP A 289 17.10 0.08 -15.39
C ASP A 289 17.09 -1.30 -16.05
N ASN A 290 18.13 -2.11 -15.82
CA ASN A 290 18.20 -3.48 -16.33
C ASN A 290 17.04 -4.34 -15.78
N GLN A 291 16.75 -4.24 -14.48
CA GLN A 291 15.63 -4.94 -13.87
C GLN A 291 14.29 -4.46 -14.42
N LYS A 292 14.12 -3.14 -14.61
CA LYS A 292 12.92 -2.56 -15.20
C LYS A 292 12.70 -3.12 -16.61
N GLU A 293 13.72 -3.03 -17.47
CA GLU A 293 13.65 -3.51 -18.86
C GLU A 293 13.28 -4.99 -18.94
N MET A 294 13.89 -5.79 -18.07
CA MET A 294 13.58 -7.21 -17.96
C MET A 294 12.11 -7.46 -17.56
N PHE A 295 11.58 -6.76 -16.54
CA PHE A 295 10.15 -6.87 -16.20
C PHE A 295 9.25 -6.42 -17.35
N VAL A 296 9.60 -5.33 -18.06
CA VAL A 296 8.85 -4.88 -19.24
C VAL A 296 8.80 -5.98 -20.31
N ASN A 297 9.95 -6.59 -20.62
CA ASN A 297 10.04 -7.66 -21.61
C ASN A 297 9.24 -8.90 -21.18
N PHE A 298 9.37 -9.29 -19.91
CA PHE A 298 8.59 -10.39 -19.33
C PHE A 298 7.09 -10.13 -19.44
N PHE A 299 6.61 -8.97 -18.99
CA PHE A 299 5.19 -8.60 -19.05
C PHE A 299 4.65 -8.52 -20.47
N LYS A 300 5.40 -7.92 -21.41
CA LYS A 300 5.01 -7.88 -22.84
C LYS A 300 4.87 -9.29 -23.41
N SER A 301 5.83 -10.17 -23.11
CA SER A 301 5.80 -11.55 -23.62
C SER A 301 4.64 -12.39 -23.05
N LEU A 302 4.30 -12.18 -21.77
CA LEU A 302 3.12 -12.80 -21.15
C LEU A 302 1.82 -12.34 -21.80
N MET A 303 1.64 -11.02 -21.97
CA MET A 303 0.45 -10.46 -22.62
C MET A 303 0.33 -10.91 -24.08
N ALA A 304 1.43 -10.97 -24.82
CA ALA A 304 1.45 -11.51 -26.18
C ALA A 304 1.00 -12.99 -26.24
N SER A 305 1.18 -13.72 -25.14
CA SER A 305 0.72 -15.12 -24.99
C SER A 305 -0.69 -15.24 -24.39
N GLY A 306 -1.42 -14.13 -24.27
CA GLY A 306 -2.78 -14.07 -23.73
C GLY A 306 -2.88 -14.16 -22.20
N ILE A 307 -1.78 -13.92 -21.47
CA ILE A 307 -1.77 -13.92 -20.00
C ILE A 307 -1.88 -12.47 -19.51
N HIS A 308 -2.99 -12.16 -18.85
CA HIS A 308 -3.32 -10.80 -18.38
C HIS A 308 -3.42 -10.68 -16.86
N SER A 309 -3.28 -11.79 -16.12
CA SER A 309 -3.34 -11.79 -14.66
C SER A 309 -2.37 -12.80 -14.10
N ILE A 310 -1.38 -12.30 -13.36
CA ILE A 310 -0.33 -13.12 -12.74
C ILE A 310 -0.24 -12.86 -11.25
N GLY A 311 0.12 -13.90 -10.50
CA GLY A 311 0.37 -13.89 -9.08
C GLY A 311 1.82 -14.23 -8.81
N ILE A 312 2.53 -13.35 -8.13
CA ILE A 312 3.91 -13.51 -7.71
C ILE A 312 3.92 -13.60 -6.19
N TYR A 313 4.46 -14.70 -5.66
CA TYR A 313 4.72 -14.80 -4.24
C TYR A 313 5.88 -13.87 -3.87
N GLY A 314 5.63 -12.88 -3.03
CA GLY A 314 6.57 -11.79 -2.74
C GLY A 314 7.94 -12.27 -2.27
N ASN A 315 8.00 -13.36 -1.49
CA ASN A 315 9.28 -13.92 -1.04
C ASN A 315 10.11 -14.50 -2.18
N ASP A 316 9.47 -15.04 -3.22
CA ASP A 316 10.16 -15.60 -4.38
C ASP A 316 10.91 -14.53 -5.18
N LEU A 317 10.33 -13.33 -5.25
CA LEU A 317 10.89 -12.21 -5.99
C LEU A 317 11.81 -11.32 -5.12
N LEU A 318 11.40 -10.98 -3.90
CA LEU A 318 12.11 -10.01 -3.05
C LEU A 318 13.22 -10.65 -2.22
N PHE A 319 13.13 -11.95 -1.95
CA PHE A 319 14.14 -12.70 -1.19
C PHE A 319 14.55 -13.93 -1.99
N PRO A 320 15.10 -13.75 -3.20
CA PRO A 320 15.49 -14.88 -4.03
C PRO A 320 16.52 -15.72 -3.28
N LYS A 321 16.36 -17.04 -3.36
CA LYS A 321 17.29 -18.02 -2.80
C LYS A 321 17.92 -18.86 -3.89
N ASN A 322 19.18 -19.22 -3.72
CA ASN A 322 19.91 -20.07 -4.66
C ASN A 322 19.44 -21.54 -4.60
N ASP A 323 20.12 -22.40 -5.34
CA ASP A 323 19.92 -23.86 -5.35
C ASP A 323 20.16 -24.54 -3.98
N LEU A 324 20.88 -23.86 -3.07
CA LEU A 324 21.26 -24.32 -1.74
C LEU A 324 20.40 -23.74 -0.60
N ASN A 325 19.29 -23.05 -0.92
CA ASN A 325 18.38 -22.38 0.02
C ASN A 325 18.98 -21.18 0.77
N ASP A 326 20.13 -20.68 0.32
CA ASP A 326 20.75 -19.47 0.87
C ASP A 326 20.25 -18.24 0.13
N SER A 327 20.09 -17.12 0.85
CA SER A 327 19.69 -15.84 0.23
C SER A 327 20.78 -15.38 -0.74
N TYR A 328 20.41 -15.01 -1.97
CA TYR A 328 21.38 -14.43 -2.91
C TYR A 328 22.02 -13.14 -2.37
N ILE A 329 21.25 -12.37 -1.58
CA ILE A 329 21.70 -11.11 -0.98
C ILE A 329 22.89 -11.36 -0.03
N ASP A 330 22.86 -12.43 0.76
CA ASP A 330 23.89 -12.75 1.76
C ASP A 330 25.22 -13.19 1.11
N ILE A 331 25.16 -13.84 -0.05
CA ILE A 331 26.34 -14.38 -0.74
C ILE A 331 27.01 -13.30 -1.61
N PHE A 332 26.23 -12.46 -2.27
CA PHE A 332 26.74 -11.60 -3.34
C PHE A 332 26.76 -10.11 -3.02
N ALA A 333 26.00 -9.65 -2.02
CA ALA A 333 26.06 -8.28 -1.53
C ALA A 333 25.55 -8.15 -0.09
N PRO A 334 26.31 -8.63 0.91
CA PRO A 334 25.95 -8.54 2.33
C PRO A 334 25.77 -7.10 2.86
N LEU A 335 26.06 -6.08 2.04
CA LEU A 335 25.92 -4.65 2.35
C LEU A 335 24.77 -3.97 1.60
N ASP A 336 23.98 -4.71 0.82
CA ASP A 336 22.92 -4.13 0.01
C ASP A 336 21.56 -4.16 0.72
N GLY A 337 21.41 -3.26 1.69
CA GLY A 337 20.20 -3.15 2.51
C GLY A 337 18.97 -2.55 1.82
N ASP A 338 18.96 -2.37 0.49
CA ASP A 338 17.80 -1.83 -0.25
C ASP A 338 17.46 -2.66 -1.51
N PHE A 339 17.86 -3.93 -1.54
CA PHE A 339 17.58 -4.82 -2.67
C PHE A 339 16.07 -4.94 -2.95
N GLU A 340 15.28 -5.25 -1.93
CA GLU A 340 13.83 -5.44 -2.05
C GLU A 340 13.15 -4.16 -2.54
N GLY A 341 13.61 -3.02 -2.00
CA GLY A 341 13.18 -1.69 -2.41
C GLY A 341 13.44 -1.41 -3.89
N ARG A 342 14.62 -1.77 -4.40
CA ARG A 342 14.95 -1.58 -5.83
C ARG A 342 14.17 -2.52 -6.74
N VAL A 343 14.04 -3.80 -6.40
CA VAL A 343 13.26 -4.76 -7.19
C VAL A 343 11.80 -4.33 -7.29
N ALA A 344 11.20 -3.94 -6.17
CA ALA A 344 9.83 -3.42 -6.16
C ALA A 344 9.69 -2.12 -6.97
N THR A 345 10.69 -1.23 -6.93
CA THR A 345 10.71 0.00 -7.74
C THR A 345 10.83 -0.31 -9.23
N ALA A 346 11.64 -1.30 -9.61
CA ALA A 346 11.76 -1.75 -11.00
C ALA A 346 10.45 -2.34 -11.50
N LEU A 347 9.79 -3.20 -10.70
CA LEU A 347 8.49 -3.79 -11.01
C LEU A 347 7.42 -2.72 -11.21
N SER A 348 7.30 -1.74 -10.29
CA SER A 348 6.31 -0.67 -10.40
C SER A 348 6.56 0.23 -11.61
N SER A 349 7.82 0.51 -11.91
CA SER A 349 8.22 1.34 -13.04
C SER A 349 8.00 0.61 -14.38
N ALA A 350 8.22 -0.70 -14.41
CA ALA A 350 7.92 -1.54 -15.58
C ALA A 350 6.41 -1.54 -15.86
N LEU A 351 5.56 -1.70 -14.84
CA LEU A 351 4.10 -1.61 -15.02
C LEU A 351 3.66 -0.21 -15.48
N ALA A 352 4.30 0.85 -14.99
CA ALA A 352 4.04 2.21 -15.46
C ALA A 352 4.40 2.38 -16.94
N GLU A 353 5.46 1.72 -17.42
CA GLU A 353 5.84 1.70 -18.84
C GLU A 353 4.85 0.88 -19.68
N ILE A 354 4.44 -0.30 -19.22
CA ILE A 354 3.38 -1.10 -19.86
C ILE A 354 2.08 -0.29 -20.01
N ALA A 355 1.74 0.53 -19.01
CA ALA A 355 0.55 1.37 -19.00
C ALA A 355 0.60 2.57 -19.96
N GLN A 356 1.73 2.84 -20.63
CA GLN A 356 1.80 3.89 -21.65
C GLN A 356 1.03 3.52 -22.93
N ASP A 357 0.88 2.22 -23.20
CA ASP A 357 0.05 1.73 -24.28
C ASP A 357 -1.36 1.43 -23.76
N SER A 358 -2.37 2.07 -24.33
CA SER A 358 -3.78 1.91 -23.96
C SER A 358 -4.35 0.54 -24.33
N GLY A 359 -3.72 -0.19 -25.24
CA GLY A 359 -4.13 -1.55 -25.62
C GLY A 359 -3.69 -2.63 -24.63
N ASN A 360 -2.76 -2.31 -23.73
CA ASN A 360 -2.25 -3.26 -22.75
C ASN A 360 -3.25 -3.49 -21.60
N ASN A 361 -3.30 -4.73 -21.12
CA ASN A 361 -4.09 -5.14 -19.95
C ASN A 361 -3.27 -6.16 -19.15
N LEU A 362 -2.93 -5.79 -17.92
CA LEU A 362 -2.14 -6.64 -17.03
C LEU A 362 -2.42 -6.32 -15.56
N THR A 363 -2.82 -7.34 -14.81
CA THR A 363 -2.91 -7.30 -13.35
C THR A 363 -1.81 -8.17 -12.74
N VAL A 364 -0.92 -7.55 -11.96
CA VAL A 364 0.10 -8.26 -11.18
C VAL A 364 -0.34 -8.29 -9.73
N CYS A 365 -0.50 -9.49 -9.18
CA CYS A 365 -0.81 -9.72 -7.77
C CYS A 365 0.48 -10.09 -7.04
N LEU A 366 1.00 -9.23 -6.17
CA LEU A 366 2.17 -9.50 -5.35
C LEU A 366 1.72 -9.83 -3.92
N TYR A 367 1.90 -11.08 -3.46
CA TYR A 367 1.28 -11.53 -2.20
C TYR A 367 2.26 -12.25 -1.27
N SER A 368 2.03 -12.20 0.05
CA SER A 368 2.77 -13.06 1.00
C SER A 368 1.94 -13.52 2.20
N MET A 369 2.44 -14.50 2.97
CA MET A 369 1.81 -14.97 4.20
C MET A 369 2.21 -14.15 5.45
N GLY A 370 3.36 -13.48 5.44
CA GLY A 370 3.87 -12.74 6.60
C GLY A 370 3.23 -11.37 6.77
N GLY A 371 3.08 -10.66 5.65
CA GLY A 371 2.58 -9.28 5.56
C GLY A 371 2.34 -8.88 4.11
N ASN A 372 1.97 -7.64 3.86
CA ASN A 372 2.02 -7.13 2.49
C ASN A 372 3.49 -7.03 2.04
N PRO A 373 3.86 -7.62 0.89
CA PRO A 373 5.25 -7.65 0.40
C PRO A 373 5.90 -6.28 0.22
N LEU A 374 5.12 -5.22 0.02
CA LEU A 374 5.64 -3.87 -0.21
C LEU A 374 5.78 -3.05 1.07
N HIS A 375 5.38 -3.60 2.22
CA HIS A 375 5.38 -2.89 3.49
C HIS A 375 6.61 -3.23 4.32
N LYS A 376 7.14 -2.21 4.99
CA LYS A 376 8.04 -2.36 6.13
C LYS A 376 7.40 -1.69 7.36
N PRO A 377 7.52 -2.29 8.55
CA PRO A 377 7.02 -1.68 9.76
C PRO A 377 7.70 -0.33 9.98
N LYS A 378 6.93 0.69 10.38
CA LYS A 378 7.52 1.97 10.78
C LYS A 378 8.40 1.74 12.02
N PRO A 379 9.59 2.33 12.09
CA PRO A 379 10.38 2.28 13.32
C PRO A 379 9.56 2.86 14.46
N VAL A 380 9.50 2.13 15.57
CA VAL A 380 8.92 2.65 16.81
C VAL A 380 9.82 3.79 17.26
N SER A 381 9.35 5.04 17.14
CA SER A 381 10.05 6.18 17.74
C SER A 381 9.96 6.01 19.26
N TYR A 382 11.09 5.67 19.87
CA TYR A 382 11.24 5.60 21.33
C TYR A 382 11.46 6.98 21.97
N ASP A 383 11.29 8.09 21.22
CA ASP A 383 11.49 9.47 21.70
C ASP A 383 10.42 9.95 22.71
N ARG A 384 9.70 9.03 23.37
CA ARG A 384 8.75 9.33 24.45
C ARG A 384 9.04 8.60 25.77
N MET A 385 10.14 7.85 25.89
CA MET A 385 10.48 7.14 27.13
C MET A 385 11.63 7.76 27.96
N TYR A 386 12.11 8.95 27.60
CA TYR A 386 13.10 9.69 28.42
C TYR A 386 12.75 11.18 28.47
N MET A 387 11.63 11.52 29.12
CA MET A 387 11.38 12.85 29.67
C MET A 387 10.42 12.67 30.84
N ASP A 388 10.99 12.66 32.05
CA ASP A 388 10.40 12.79 33.40
C ASP A 388 11.13 11.80 34.31
N ASP A 389 12.30 12.21 34.83
CA ASP A 389 12.91 11.79 36.11
C ASP A 389 14.34 12.37 36.23
N ALA A 390 14.51 13.65 35.93
CA ALA A 390 15.74 14.38 36.23
C ALA A 390 15.44 15.88 36.41
N ASP A 391 14.66 16.19 37.44
CA ASP A 391 14.66 17.48 38.12
C ASP A 391 14.06 17.25 39.52
N ASP A 392 14.91 16.81 40.45
CA ASP A 392 14.81 17.02 41.89
C ASP A 392 16.18 16.68 42.51
N ASP A 393 17.09 17.67 42.47
CA ASP A 393 17.98 18.10 43.57
C ASP A 393 18.94 19.23 43.14
#